data_AF-A0A7V0ZJM6-F1
#
_entry.id   AF-A0A7V0ZJM6-F1
#
_cell.length_a   1.000
_cell.length_b   1.000
_cell.length_c   1.000
_cell.angle_alpha   90.00
_cell.angle_beta   90.00
_cell.angle_gamma   90.00
#
_symmetry.space_group_name_H-M   'P 1'
#
loop_
_entity.id
_entity.type
_entity.pdbx_description
1 polymer ?
#
loop_
_entity_poly.entity_id
_entity_poly.type
_entity_poly.pdbx_seq_one_letter_code
_entity_poly.pdbx_strand_id
1 'polypeptide(L)'
;MVKLSKLSRSVEGSVVHIKGAASGMGRATAYLFADEGAKVALTDLNGDQAETVAREIRDAGGTAKAWALTGRAWPASVAFHLNRIR
;
A
#
# COMPACT_ATOMS: atom_id res chain seq x y z
N MET A 1 -1.62 -11.66 -31.51
CA MET A 1 -2.56 -11.84 -30.38
C MET A 1 -3.19 -10.50 -30.07
N VAL A 2 -4.53 -10.39 -29.99
CA VAL A 2 -5.21 -9.11 -29.75
C VAL A 2 -5.13 -8.76 -28.28
N LYS A 3 -4.67 -7.54 -27.97
CA LYS A 3 -4.56 -7.03 -26.59
C LYS A 3 -5.95 -6.62 -26.11
N LEU A 4 -6.49 -7.31 -25.10
CA LEU A 4 -7.85 -7.07 -24.57
C LEU A 4 -7.99 -5.78 -23.73
N SER A 5 -6.87 -5.19 -23.29
CA SER A 5 -6.86 -4.02 -22.40
C SER A 5 -6.62 -2.72 -23.16
N LYS A 6 -7.38 -1.67 -22.84
CA LYS A 6 -7.25 -0.33 -23.41
C LYS A 6 -6.53 0.69 -22.50
N LEU A 7 -6.28 0.34 -21.24
CA LEU A 7 -5.70 1.23 -20.23
C LEU A 7 -4.23 0.93 -19.95
N SER A 8 -3.54 1.93 -19.37
CA SER A 8 -2.20 1.75 -18.81
C SER A 8 -2.23 0.72 -17.68
N ARG A 9 -1.17 -0.09 -17.59
CA ARG A 9 -0.92 -1.01 -16.47
C ARG A 9 0.11 -0.45 -15.47
N SER A 10 0.70 0.71 -15.77
CA SER A 10 1.64 1.35 -14.84
C SER A 10 0.88 1.85 -13.61
N VAL A 11 1.53 1.70 -12.46
CA VAL A 11 1.08 2.14 -11.15
C VAL A 11 1.98 3.23 -10.57
N GLU A 12 2.99 3.64 -11.34
CA GLU A 12 3.92 4.71 -10.97
C GLU A 12 3.15 5.98 -10.61
N GLY A 13 3.49 6.59 -9.46
CA GLY A 13 2.85 7.78 -8.93
C GLY A 13 1.42 7.58 -8.40
N SER A 14 0.82 6.39 -8.58
CA SER A 14 -0.50 6.07 -8.05
C SER A 14 -0.44 5.79 -6.54
N VAL A 15 -1.56 5.94 -5.84
CA VAL A 15 -1.68 5.53 -4.44
C VAL A 15 -2.35 4.15 -4.36
N VAL A 16 -1.70 3.19 -3.73
CA VAL A 16 -2.17 1.80 -3.59
C VAL A 16 -2.45 1.49 -2.12
N HIS A 17 -3.66 0.99 -1.81
CA HIS A 17 -4.04 0.56 -0.47
C HIS A 17 -3.90 -0.95 -0.30
N ILE A 18 -3.18 -1.37 0.72
CA ILE A 18 -2.93 -2.77 1.04
C ILE A 18 -3.42 -3.05 2.47
N LYS A 19 -4.32 -4.03 2.58
CA LYS A 19 -4.81 -4.57 3.85
C LYS A 19 -4.09 -5.89 4.14
N GLY A 20 -3.79 -6.16 5.40
CA GLY A 20 -3.01 -7.34 5.76
C GLY A 20 -1.52 -7.15 5.43
N ALA A 21 -1.04 -5.90 5.49
CA ALA A 21 0.28 -5.52 5.01
C ALA A 21 1.43 -5.96 5.93
N ALA A 22 1.16 -6.42 7.15
CA ALA A 22 2.20 -6.77 8.11
C ALA A 22 3.01 -8.01 7.70
N SER A 23 2.46 -8.92 6.90
CA SER A 23 3.12 -10.19 6.60
C SER A 23 2.66 -10.84 5.28
N GLY A 24 3.30 -11.96 4.95
CA GLY A 24 2.88 -12.85 3.84
C GLY A 24 2.70 -12.12 2.51
N MET A 25 1.56 -12.39 1.86
CA MET A 25 1.23 -11.80 0.56
C MET A 25 1.04 -10.29 0.62
N GLY A 26 0.44 -9.75 1.68
CA GLY A 26 0.22 -8.30 1.78
C GLY A 26 1.54 -7.52 1.84
N ARG A 27 2.50 -8.03 2.61
CA ARG A 27 3.86 -7.47 2.66
C ARG A 27 4.58 -7.55 1.31
N ALA A 28 4.58 -8.73 0.69
CA ALA A 28 5.21 -8.91 -0.63
C ALA A 28 4.59 -7.99 -1.69
N THR A 29 3.26 -7.82 -1.64
CA THR A 29 2.53 -6.91 -2.53
C THR A 29 2.91 -5.44 -2.27
N ALA A 30 3.15 -5.06 -1.01
CA ALA A 30 3.57 -3.71 -0.66
C ALA A 30 4.93 -3.36 -1.23
N TYR A 31 5.89 -4.27 -1.13
CA TYR A 31 7.21 -4.07 -1.73
C TYR A 31 7.11 -3.96 -3.25
N LEU A 32 6.40 -4.88 -3.91
CA LEU A 32 6.25 -4.86 -5.37
C LEU A 32 5.67 -3.54 -5.86
N PHE A 33 4.59 -3.05 -5.24
CA PHE A 33 4.00 -1.78 -5.67
C PHE A 33 4.90 -0.58 -5.39
N ALA A 34 5.67 -0.60 -4.30
CA ALA A 34 6.62 0.46 -4.00
C ALA A 34 7.79 0.48 -5.02
N ASP A 35 8.30 -0.68 -5.40
CA ASP A 35 9.35 -0.82 -6.44
C ASP A 35 8.85 -0.32 -7.81
N GLU A 36 7.58 -0.54 -8.13
CA GLU A 36 6.92 -0.01 -9.34
C GLU A 36 6.57 1.49 -9.24
N GLY A 37 7.07 2.20 -8.22
CA GLY A 37 6.94 3.65 -8.05
C GLY A 37 5.59 4.10 -7.50
N ALA A 38 4.77 3.20 -6.97
CA ALA A 38 3.52 3.58 -6.30
C ALA A 38 3.78 4.07 -4.87
N LYS A 39 2.87 4.91 -4.37
CA LYS A 39 2.82 5.30 -2.96
C LYS A 39 1.89 4.34 -2.21
N VAL A 40 2.38 3.64 -1.19
CA VAL A 40 1.63 2.56 -0.55
C VAL A 40 1.03 2.95 0.81
N ALA A 41 -0.28 2.77 0.93
CA ALA A 41 -1.03 2.81 2.19
C ALA A 41 -1.08 1.40 2.78
N LEU A 42 -0.48 1.19 3.94
CA LEU A 42 -0.43 -0.11 4.60
C LEU A 42 -1.39 -0.12 5.78
N THR A 43 -2.23 -1.15 5.86
CA THR A 43 -3.15 -1.35 6.98
C THR A 43 -3.12 -2.78 7.46
N ASP A 44 -3.08 -2.95 8.77
CA ASP A 44 -3.08 -4.26 9.40
C ASP A 44 -3.66 -4.18 10.82
N LEU A 45 -4.05 -5.32 11.39
CA LEU A 45 -4.35 -5.43 12.81
C LEU A 45 -3.08 -5.22 13.64
N ASN A 46 -1.95 -5.72 13.16
CA ASN A 46 -0.65 -5.47 13.78
C ASN A 46 -0.01 -4.20 13.21
N GLY A 47 -0.30 -3.06 13.84
CA GLY A 47 0.21 -1.75 13.43
C GLY A 47 1.73 -1.65 13.44
N ASP A 48 2.39 -2.25 14.43
CA ASP A 48 3.85 -2.17 14.59
C ASP A 48 4.57 -2.94 13.48
N GLN A 49 4.05 -4.13 13.12
CA GLN A 49 4.59 -4.88 11.98
C GLN A 49 4.29 -4.15 10.66
N ALA A 50 3.11 -3.57 10.48
CA ALA A 50 2.81 -2.77 9.30
C ALA A 50 3.73 -1.54 9.17
N GLU A 51 4.06 -0.90 10.29
CA GLU A 51 5.02 0.21 10.32
C GLU A 51 6.46 -0.24 10.04
N THR A 52 6.84 -1.45 10.46
CA THR A 52 8.13 -2.06 10.07
C THR A 52 8.22 -2.19 8.55
N VAL A 53 7.19 -2.72 7.91
CA VAL A 53 7.12 -2.81 6.44
C VAL A 53 7.16 -1.43 5.78
N ALA A 54 6.47 -0.44 6.35
CA ALA A 54 6.50 0.92 5.82
C ALA A 54 7.90 1.56 5.94
N ARG A 55 8.64 1.28 7.03
CA ARG A 55 10.03 1.74 7.19
C ARG A 55 10.94 1.13 6.15
N GLU A 56 10.90 -0.19 5.98
CA GLU A 56 11.72 -0.89 4.98
C GLU A 56 11.51 -0.32 3.57
N ILE A 57 10.26 0.00 3.21
CA ILE A 57 9.95 0.64 1.92
C ILE A 57 10.56 2.04 1.82
N ARG A 58 10.46 2.85 2.88
CA ARG A 58 11.03 4.20 2.89
C ARG A 58 12.56 4.19 2.87
N ASP A 59 13.18 3.24 3.57
CA ASP A 59 14.63 3.07 3.60
C ASP A 59 15.17 2.63 2.23
N ALA A 60 14.35 1.92 1.44
CA ALA A 60 14.62 1.61 0.03
C ALA A 60 14.34 2.77 -0.94
N GLY A 61 13.90 3.95 -0.45
CA GLY A 61 13.60 5.14 -1.27
C GLY A 61 12.15 5.23 -1.77
N GLY A 62 11.28 4.31 -1.37
CA GLY A 62 9.86 4.32 -1.70
C GLY A 62 9.03 5.24 -0.80
N THR A 63 7.74 5.38 -1.11
CA THR A 63 6.79 6.16 -0.31
C THR A 63 5.76 5.25 0.36
N ALA A 64 5.79 5.15 1.69
CA ALA A 64 4.87 4.30 2.46
C ALA A 64 4.42 4.94 3.79
N LYS A 65 3.15 4.70 4.16
CA LYS A 65 2.61 4.98 5.50
C LYS A 65 1.76 3.82 5.99
N ALA A 66 1.85 3.50 7.28
CA ALA A 66 1.08 2.43 7.91
C ALA A 66 0.07 2.96 8.94
N TRP A 67 -1.03 2.21 9.09
CA TRP A 67 -2.02 2.42 10.15
C TRP A 67 -2.50 1.09 10.73
N ALA A 68 -2.67 1.06 12.05
CA ALA A 68 -3.41 -0.02 12.70
C ALA A 68 -4.91 0.12 12.36
N LEU A 69 -5.52 -0.91 11.81
CA LEU A 69 -6.94 -0.90 11.43
C LEU A 69 -7.65 -2.18 11.86
N THR A 70 -8.72 -2.03 12.64
CA THR A 70 -9.63 -3.13 12.98
C THR A 70 -10.75 -3.22 11.95
N GLY A 71 -11.23 -4.44 11.66
CA GLY A 71 -12.05 -4.77 10.48
C GLY A 71 -13.41 -4.07 10.32
N ARG A 72 -13.82 -3.18 11.24
CA ARG A 72 -15.11 -2.47 11.21
C ARG A 72 -15.04 -1.02 10.70
N ALA A 73 -13.88 -0.52 10.32
CA ALA A 73 -13.68 0.89 9.96
C ALA A 73 -13.82 1.23 8.45
N TRP A 74 -14.47 0.39 7.64
CA TRP A 74 -14.66 0.59 6.19
C TRP A 74 -15.98 1.37 5.96
N PRO A 75 -16.08 2.53 5.23
CA PRO A 75 -15.23 3.12 4.17
C PRO A 75 -14.59 4.49 4.49
N ALA A 76 -14.96 5.15 5.59
CA ALA A 76 -14.52 6.53 5.89
C ALA A 76 -13.01 6.65 6.19
N SER A 77 -12.42 5.61 6.77
CA SER A 77 -11.00 5.59 7.09
C SER A 77 -10.10 5.52 5.84
N VAL A 78 -10.56 4.88 4.75
CA VAL A 78 -9.75 4.70 3.53
C VAL A 78 -9.43 6.03 2.86
N ALA A 79 -10.45 6.85 2.61
CA ALA A 79 -10.27 8.18 2.01
C ALA A 79 -9.36 9.07 2.87
N PHE A 80 -9.50 8.96 4.20
CA PHE A 80 -8.65 9.67 5.15
C PHE A 80 -7.18 9.28 5.04
N HIS A 81 -6.88 7.99 4.95
CA HIS A 81 -5.49 7.49 4.84
C HIS A 81 -4.86 7.84 3.48
N LEU A 82 -5.60 7.68 2.38
CA LEU A 82 -5.09 7.94 1.03
C LEU A 82 -4.74 9.41 0.81
N ASN A 83 -5.55 10.34 1.33
CA ASN A 83 -5.27 11.78 1.24
C ASN A 83 -4.03 12.20 2.03
N ARG A 84 -3.52 11.36 2.93
CA ARG A 84 -2.36 11.65 3.79
C ARG A 84 -1.05 11.04 3.29
N ILE A 85 -1.05 10.31 2.18
CA ILE A 85 0.16 9.74 1.56
C ILE A 85 0.89 10.69 0.63
N ARG A 86 0.42 11.95 0.53
CA ARG A 86 1.07 12.99 -0.27
C ARG A 86 2.56 13.06 -0.02
#